data_AF-A0ABD5TQM3-F1
#
_entry.id   AF-A0ABD5TQM3-F1
#
_cell.length_a   1.000
_cell.length_b   1.000
_cell.length_c   1.000
_cell.angle_alpha   90.00
_cell.angle_beta   90.00
_cell.angle_gamma   90.00
#
_symmetry.space_group_name_H-M   'P 1'
#
loop_
_entity.id
_entity.type
_entity.pdbx_description
1 polymer ?
#
loop_
_entity_poly.entity_id
_entity_poly.type
_entity_poly.pdbx_seq_one_letter_code
_entity_poly.pdbx_strand_id
1 'polypeptide(L)'
;MITSRLIGPSKDPLSVDVEMPDDSPFTLYLYDSDEKTVESTAGSGSEQVTVDTDTVEPGSYVLALYVDGNYEAIQPVVIGGYNLSVAAASEVSPETDVEVDVTIAETALEEAPAGVEVAVWNDETTVREPAERIDGDEYRATIASDELEEGESYHVYAAAQGDEEVRGEPEILGLSHGHELTVDSDGGDSSDGDDDHSSRSGGDDGERDDDRTADSDVDETDETNETNESSDEVDESNETDGVQQPNLEANGSDDEADGADSIPLRGGQLLAIVALLAGIGLRLHKIHR
;
A
#
# COMPACT_ATOMS: atom_id res chain seq x y z
N MET A 1 -14.89 4.72 -13.20
CA MET A 1 -14.29 4.75 -11.84
C MET A 1 -12.92 4.13 -11.97
N ILE A 2 -11.87 4.75 -11.42
CA ILE A 2 -10.58 4.06 -11.30
C ILE A 2 -10.60 3.35 -9.95
N THR A 3 -10.34 2.04 -9.95
CA THR A 3 -9.98 1.30 -8.73
C THR A 3 -8.53 0.87 -8.91
N SER A 4 -7.59 1.73 -8.51
CA SER A 4 -6.16 1.44 -8.57
C SER A 4 -5.74 0.69 -7.32
N ARG A 5 -5.16 -0.49 -7.48
CA ARG A 5 -4.43 -1.15 -6.39
C ARG A 5 -3.08 -0.47 -6.24
N LEU A 6 -3.04 0.60 -5.42
CA LEU A 6 -1.80 1.30 -5.07
C LEU A 6 -0.80 0.33 -4.42
N ILE A 7 0.48 0.71 -4.53
CA ILE A 7 1.67 -0.02 -4.07
C ILE A 7 2.06 -1.17 -5.03
N GLY A 8 2.91 -0.82 -6.00
CA GLY A 8 3.85 -1.74 -6.63
C GLY A 8 5.27 -1.37 -6.20
N PRO A 9 6.19 -2.35 -6.04
CA PRO A 9 7.63 -2.06 -5.94
C PRO A 9 8.12 -1.23 -7.13
N SER A 10 9.21 -0.49 -6.96
CA SER A 10 9.93 0.13 -8.10
C SER A 10 10.21 -0.90 -9.19
N LYS A 11 9.92 -0.55 -10.45
CA LYS A 11 10.11 -1.40 -11.64
C LYS A 11 9.17 -2.61 -11.71
N ASP A 12 8.15 -2.68 -10.86
CA ASP A 12 6.94 -3.45 -11.16
C ASP A 12 5.92 -2.49 -11.82
N PRO A 13 5.36 -2.85 -12.99
CA PRO A 13 4.47 -1.96 -13.71
C PRO A 13 3.12 -1.83 -13.00
N LEU A 14 2.55 -0.62 -13.02
CA LEU A 14 1.33 -0.31 -12.29
C LEU A 14 0.10 -0.86 -13.02
N SER A 15 -0.62 -1.79 -12.38
CA SER A 15 -1.90 -2.31 -12.88
C SER A 15 -3.08 -1.47 -12.40
N VAL A 16 -3.89 -0.99 -13.35
CA VAL A 16 -4.97 -0.02 -13.12
C VAL A 16 -6.27 -0.56 -13.70
N ASP A 17 -7.26 -0.84 -12.85
CA ASP A 17 -8.61 -1.19 -13.30
C ASP A 17 -9.42 0.08 -13.62
N VAL A 18 -9.79 0.25 -14.89
CA VAL A 18 -10.58 1.37 -15.39
C VAL A 18 -11.99 0.89 -15.72
N GLU A 19 -12.99 1.38 -14.99
CA GLU A 19 -14.40 1.09 -15.26
C GLU A 19 -15.08 2.26 -15.99
N MET A 20 -15.60 2.03 -17.19
CA MET A 20 -16.36 3.01 -17.98
C MET A 20 -17.69 2.45 -18.51
N PRO A 21 -18.74 3.28 -18.62
CA PRO A 21 -20.08 2.82 -19.02
C PRO A 21 -20.19 2.42 -20.49
N ASP A 22 -19.28 2.92 -21.34
CA ASP A 22 -19.28 2.79 -22.80
C ASP A 22 -17.83 2.58 -23.29
N ASP A 23 -17.64 2.11 -24.52
CA ASP A 23 -16.34 1.89 -25.17
C ASP A 23 -15.62 3.20 -25.60
N SER A 24 -15.72 4.27 -24.79
CA SER A 24 -15.01 5.52 -25.04
C SER A 24 -13.49 5.32 -24.95
N PRO A 25 -12.68 6.01 -25.77
CA PRO A 25 -11.23 6.03 -25.62
C PRO A 25 -10.82 6.85 -24.40
N PHE A 26 -9.72 6.46 -23.76
CA PHE A 26 -9.15 7.19 -22.64
C PHE A 26 -7.62 7.21 -22.69
N THR A 27 -7.03 8.06 -21.85
CA THR A 27 -5.59 8.06 -21.58
C THR A 27 -5.35 8.21 -20.08
N LEU A 28 -4.56 7.32 -19.52
CA LEU A 28 -3.96 7.47 -18.20
C LEU A 28 -2.66 8.26 -18.38
N TYR A 29 -2.48 9.32 -17.59
CA TYR A 29 -1.26 10.10 -17.53
C TYR A 29 -0.66 10.00 -16.13
N LEU A 30 0.64 9.72 -16.03
CA LEU A 30 1.39 9.78 -14.78
C LEU A 30 2.15 11.12 -14.74
N TYR A 31 1.90 11.91 -13.70
CA TYR A 31 2.48 13.23 -13.50
C TYR A 31 3.45 13.23 -12.30
N ASP A 32 4.61 13.86 -12.48
CA ASP A 32 5.57 14.16 -11.42
C ASP A 32 5.10 15.33 -10.51
N SER A 33 5.91 15.65 -9.51
CA SER A 33 5.68 16.76 -8.57
C SER A 33 5.74 18.17 -9.21
N ASP A 34 6.37 18.28 -10.38
CA ASP A 34 6.46 19.48 -11.24
C ASP A 34 5.28 19.58 -12.25
N GLU A 35 4.29 18.68 -12.17
CA GLU A 35 3.15 18.57 -13.09
C GLU A 35 3.54 18.18 -14.54
N LYS A 36 4.71 17.57 -14.76
CA LYS A 36 5.13 17.02 -16.06
C LYS A 36 4.64 15.59 -16.23
N THR A 37 4.16 15.26 -17.42
CA THR A 37 3.87 13.88 -17.80
C THR A 37 5.19 13.10 -17.90
N VAL A 38 5.37 12.10 -17.05
CA VAL A 38 6.51 11.17 -17.12
C VAL A 38 6.18 9.90 -17.90
N GLU A 39 4.92 9.46 -17.87
CA GLU A 39 4.44 8.28 -18.60
C GLU A 39 2.96 8.46 -19.02
N SER A 40 2.52 7.77 -20.07
CA SER A 40 1.11 7.78 -20.47
C SER A 40 0.69 6.50 -21.20
N THR A 41 -0.49 5.97 -20.85
CA THR A 41 -1.03 4.74 -21.47
C THR A 41 -2.47 4.96 -21.94
N ALA A 42 -2.74 4.63 -23.20
CA ALA A 42 -4.06 4.76 -23.80
C ALA A 42 -4.86 3.44 -23.71
N GLY A 43 -6.19 3.56 -23.60
CA GLY A 43 -7.12 2.42 -23.57
C GLY A 43 -8.50 2.79 -24.11
N SER A 44 -9.46 1.86 -24.02
CA SER A 44 -10.86 2.06 -24.37
C SER A 44 -11.81 1.17 -23.57
N GLY A 45 -12.95 1.74 -23.14
CA GLY A 45 -13.98 0.99 -22.42
C GLY A 45 -13.61 0.61 -20.99
N SER A 46 -14.16 -0.51 -20.50
CA SER A 46 -13.78 -1.07 -19.19
C SER A 46 -12.69 -2.13 -19.37
N GLU A 47 -11.48 -1.85 -18.90
CA GLU A 47 -10.34 -2.76 -18.99
C GLU A 47 -9.32 -2.56 -17.86
N GLN A 48 -8.41 -3.52 -17.72
CA GLN A 48 -7.23 -3.39 -16.88
C GLN A 48 -6.05 -2.93 -17.74
N VAL A 49 -5.48 -1.78 -17.42
CA VAL A 49 -4.34 -1.18 -18.12
C VAL A 49 -3.08 -1.34 -17.28
N THR A 50 -1.97 -1.60 -17.95
CA THR A 50 -0.63 -1.65 -17.35
C THR A 50 0.13 -0.39 -17.74
N VAL A 51 0.51 0.43 -16.77
CA VAL A 51 1.38 1.60 -16.95
C VAL A 51 2.81 1.14 -16.66
N ASP A 52 3.72 1.36 -17.61
CA ASP A 52 5.14 1.02 -17.46
C ASP A 52 5.81 1.95 -16.44
N THR A 53 6.65 1.41 -15.57
CA THR A 53 7.35 2.15 -14.51
C THR A 53 8.86 1.92 -14.52
N ASP A 54 9.38 1.14 -15.47
CA ASP A 54 10.80 0.73 -15.52
C ASP A 54 11.77 1.92 -15.66
N THR A 55 11.29 3.01 -16.26
CA THR A 55 12.07 4.24 -16.49
C THR A 55 11.66 5.41 -15.60
N VAL A 56 10.67 5.20 -14.71
CA VAL A 56 10.16 6.22 -13.78
C VAL A 56 10.96 6.14 -12.49
N GLU A 57 11.50 7.28 -12.03
CA GLU A 57 12.29 7.34 -10.80
C GLU A 57 11.39 7.13 -9.56
N PRO A 58 11.89 6.52 -8.46
CA PRO A 58 11.15 6.44 -7.21
C PRO A 58 10.65 7.79 -6.72
N GLY A 59 9.40 7.88 -6.25
CA GLY A 59 8.81 9.15 -5.87
C GLY A 59 7.28 9.15 -5.73
N SER A 60 6.73 10.34 -5.49
CA SER A 60 5.31 10.63 -5.33
C SER A 60 4.71 11.25 -6.59
N TYR A 61 3.77 10.53 -7.20
CA TYR A 61 3.18 10.83 -8.50
C TYR A 61 1.67 11.01 -8.43
N VAL A 62 1.09 11.51 -9.52
CA VAL A 62 -0.36 11.61 -9.73
C VAL A 62 -0.75 10.88 -11.02
N LEU A 63 -1.59 9.86 -10.90
CA LEU A 63 -2.22 9.17 -12.03
C LEU A 63 -3.56 9.83 -12.34
N ALA A 64 -3.72 10.36 -13.55
CA ALA A 64 -4.94 11.04 -14.00
C ALA A 64 -5.57 10.34 -15.21
N LEU A 65 -6.87 10.05 -15.12
CA LEU A 65 -7.67 9.52 -16.22
C LEU A 65 -8.29 10.67 -17.02
N TYR A 66 -7.96 10.70 -18.31
CA TYR A 66 -8.41 11.69 -19.28
C TYR A 66 -9.34 11.04 -20.31
N VAL A 67 -10.53 11.60 -20.50
CA VAL A 67 -11.58 11.11 -21.41
C VAL A 67 -12.19 12.29 -22.16
N ASP A 68 -12.32 12.19 -23.48
CA ASP A 68 -13.00 13.19 -24.34
C ASP A 68 -12.63 14.67 -24.05
N GLY A 69 -11.37 14.94 -23.72
CA GLY A 69 -10.84 16.28 -23.44
C GLY A 69 -10.92 16.75 -21.98
N ASN A 70 -11.26 15.87 -21.03
CA ASN A 70 -11.50 16.20 -19.62
C ASN A 70 -10.82 15.20 -18.68
N TYR A 71 -10.42 15.66 -17.49
CA TYR A 71 -9.97 14.78 -16.41
C TYR A 71 -11.18 14.27 -15.61
N GLU A 72 -11.39 12.95 -15.61
CA GLU A 72 -12.53 12.28 -14.97
C GLU A 72 -12.19 11.75 -13.56
N ALA A 73 -10.93 11.37 -13.34
CA ALA A 73 -10.43 10.92 -12.04
C ALA A 73 -8.94 11.21 -11.90
N ILE A 74 -8.50 11.43 -10.66
CA ILE A 74 -7.13 11.73 -10.28
C ILE A 74 -6.84 10.94 -9.01
N GLN A 75 -5.78 10.14 -9.01
CA GLN A 75 -5.33 9.33 -7.87
C GLN A 75 -3.85 9.64 -7.58
N PRO A 76 -3.44 9.84 -6.32
CA PRO A 76 -2.02 9.80 -5.98
C PRO A 76 -1.48 8.37 -6.21
N VAL A 77 -0.19 8.24 -6.49
CA VAL A 77 0.54 6.95 -6.62
C VAL A 77 1.94 7.14 -6.07
N VAL A 78 2.50 6.12 -5.41
CA VAL A 78 3.92 6.08 -5.04
C VAL A 78 4.60 5.03 -5.92
N ILE A 79 5.68 5.41 -6.59
CA ILE A 79 6.62 4.48 -7.23
C ILE A 79 7.69 4.18 -6.18
N GLY A 80 7.59 3.02 -5.51
CA GLY A 80 8.31 2.76 -4.27
C GLY A 80 9.79 2.42 -4.49
N GLY A 81 10.71 3.29 -4.08
CA GLY A 81 12.14 3.01 -3.98
C GLY A 81 12.51 2.09 -2.82
N TYR A 82 11.57 1.92 -1.89
CA TYR A 82 11.61 1.01 -0.75
C TYR A 82 10.31 0.21 -0.63
N ASN A 83 10.42 -1.00 -0.10
CA ASN A 83 9.29 -1.80 0.38
C ASN A 83 9.28 -1.80 1.92
N LEU A 84 8.13 -1.56 2.55
CA LEU A 84 7.99 -1.43 3.99
C LEU A 84 7.08 -2.51 4.56
N SER A 85 7.55 -3.15 5.64
CA SER A 85 6.74 -4.06 6.47
C SER A 85 6.46 -3.41 7.82
N VAL A 86 5.21 -3.54 8.29
CA VAL A 86 4.76 -3.01 9.59
C VAL A 86 4.38 -4.19 10.50
N ALA A 87 4.91 -4.17 11.72
CA ALA A 87 4.52 -5.05 12.80
C ALA A 87 4.03 -4.21 13.98
N ALA A 88 2.75 -4.39 14.32
CA ALA A 88 2.10 -3.79 15.48
C ALA A 88 1.20 -4.84 16.16
N ALA A 89 0.69 -4.53 17.35
CA ALA A 89 -0.41 -5.28 17.92
C ALA A 89 -1.71 -4.95 17.16
N SER A 90 -2.55 -5.96 16.88
CA SER A 90 -3.84 -5.74 16.22
C SER A 90 -4.97 -5.38 17.20
N GLU A 91 -4.74 -5.57 18.50
CA GLU A 91 -5.64 -5.20 19.59
C GLU A 91 -4.80 -4.53 20.70
N VAL A 92 -5.26 -3.41 21.26
CA VAL A 92 -4.57 -2.67 22.32
C VAL A 92 -5.56 -2.15 23.37
N SER A 93 -5.16 -2.17 24.64
CA SER A 93 -5.95 -1.56 25.72
C SER A 93 -5.77 -0.04 25.74
N PRO A 94 -6.81 0.75 26.07
CA PRO A 94 -6.78 2.21 25.93
C PRO A 94 -5.80 2.93 26.88
N GLU A 95 -5.26 2.23 27.88
CA GLU A 95 -4.20 2.72 28.78
C GLU A 95 -2.77 2.34 28.35
N THR A 96 -2.59 1.76 27.16
CA THR A 96 -1.28 1.27 26.65
C THR A 96 -0.96 1.85 25.28
N ASP A 97 0.15 2.59 25.18
CA ASP A 97 0.68 3.13 23.92
C ASP A 97 0.98 2.02 22.90
N VAL A 98 0.78 2.31 21.61
CA VAL A 98 1.03 1.33 20.53
C VAL A 98 2.47 1.46 20.04
N GLU A 99 3.29 0.43 20.29
CA GLU A 99 4.58 0.28 19.61
C GLU A 99 4.35 -0.24 18.18
N VAL A 100 4.94 0.45 17.20
CA VAL A 100 4.91 0.08 15.78
C VAL A 100 6.34 -0.11 15.29
N ASP A 101 6.71 -1.36 15.00
CA ASP A 101 7.99 -1.71 14.37
C ASP A 101 7.85 -1.67 12.84
N VAL A 102 8.82 -1.06 12.18
CA VAL A 102 8.87 -0.91 10.72
C VAL A 102 10.20 -1.47 10.22
N THR A 103 10.14 -2.38 9.25
CA THR A 103 11.32 -2.90 8.55
C THR A 103 11.32 -2.45 7.10
N ILE A 104 12.45 -1.93 6.64
CA ILE A 104 12.64 -1.44 5.27
C ILE A 104 13.46 -2.44 4.46
N ALA A 105 13.07 -2.63 3.20
CA ALA A 105 13.87 -3.31 2.18
C ALA A 105 14.06 -2.38 0.96
N GLU A 106 15.30 -2.17 0.56
CA GLU A 106 15.68 -1.46 -0.66
C GLU A 106 15.12 -2.16 -1.91
N THR A 107 14.59 -1.39 -2.88
CA THR A 107 14.10 -1.93 -4.17
C THR A 107 14.69 -1.21 -5.39
N ALA A 108 14.81 0.11 -5.36
CA ALA A 108 15.51 0.89 -6.39
C ALA A 108 16.45 1.97 -5.85
N LEU A 109 16.40 2.28 -4.56
CA LEU A 109 17.34 3.17 -3.89
C LEU A 109 18.27 2.34 -2.99
N GLU A 110 19.57 2.62 -3.04
CA GLU A 110 20.64 1.97 -2.24
C GLU A 110 21.08 2.83 -1.03
N GLU A 111 20.42 3.96 -0.81
CA GLU A 111 20.64 4.83 0.34
C GLU A 111 19.48 4.65 1.34
N ALA A 112 19.70 4.93 2.63
CA ALA A 112 18.61 4.88 3.60
C ALA A 112 17.70 6.11 3.43
N PRO A 113 16.38 6.00 3.68
CA PRO A 113 15.48 7.15 3.62
C PRO A 113 15.86 8.21 4.65
N ALA A 114 15.56 9.47 4.34
CA ALA A 114 15.81 10.62 5.20
C ALA A 114 14.96 10.58 6.49
N GLY A 115 13.77 9.98 6.40
CA GLY A 115 12.87 9.77 7.53
C GLY A 115 11.92 8.58 7.32
N VAL A 116 11.26 8.18 8.39
CA VAL A 116 10.15 7.22 8.36
C VAL A 116 9.03 7.82 9.22
N GLU A 117 7.81 7.84 8.70
CA GLU A 117 6.62 8.30 9.42
C GLU A 117 5.63 7.13 9.54
N VAL A 118 5.04 6.96 10.72
CA VAL A 118 3.93 6.04 10.96
C VAL A 118 2.64 6.85 11.10
N ALA A 119 1.61 6.45 10.37
CA ALA A 119 0.28 7.04 10.45
C ALA A 119 -0.73 6.01 10.95
N VAL A 120 -1.56 6.40 11.92
CA VAL A 120 -2.73 5.64 12.40
C VAL A 120 -3.98 6.42 12.02
N TRP A 121 -4.87 5.79 11.25
CA TRP A 121 -5.98 6.49 10.59
C TRP A 121 -7.28 5.69 10.61
N ASN A 122 -8.40 6.39 10.80
CA ASN A 122 -9.76 5.94 10.46
C ASN A 122 -10.56 7.11 9.84
N ASP A 123 -11.85 6.94 9.57
CA ASP A 123 -12.68 7.97 8.91
C ASP A 123 -12.75 9.33 9.65
N GLU A 124 -12.45 9.38 10.96
CA GLU A 124 -12.59 10.58 11.80
C GLU A 124 -11.24 11.09 12.38
N THR A 125 -10.28 10.20 12.61
CA THR A 125 -9.02 10.45 13.33
C THR A 125 -7.80 10.15 12.46
N THR A 126 -6.74 10.94 12.61
CA THR A 126 -5.42 10.70 11.98
C THR A 126 -4.33 11.15 12.94
N VAL A 127 -3.51 10.20 13.38
CA VAL A 127 -2.31 10.42 14.18
C VAL A 127 -1.09 10.14 13.29
N ARG A 128 -0.03 10.93 13.40
CA ARG A 128 1.22 10.78 12.65
C ARG A 128 2.40 10.98 13.59
N GLU A 129 3.28 9.99 13.67
CA GLU A 129 4.48 10.04 14.50
C GLU A 129 5.73 9.65 13.68
N PRO A 130 6.85 10.38 13.80
CA PRO A 130 8.12 9.98 13.19
C PRO A 130 8.66 8.72 13.90
N ALA A 131 9.11 7.74 13.13
CA ALA A 131 9.75 6.55 13.66
C ALA A 131 11.26 6.77 13.85
N GLU A 132 11.77 6.46 15.06
CA GLU A 132 13.20 6.49 15.34
C GLU A 132 13.89 5.23 14.81
N ARG A 133 15.06 5.38 14.17
CA ARG A 133 15.88 4.25 13.69
C ARG A 133 16.51 3.51 14.86
N ILE A 134 16.29 2.20 14.97
CA ILE A 134 16.75 1.36 16.08
C ILE A 134 18.10 0.71 15.78
N ASP A 135 18.18 -0.07 14.70
CA ASP A 135 19.41 -0.65 14.13
C ASP A 135 19.16 -0.97 12.66
N GLY A 136 20.22 -1.01 11.82
CA GLY A 136 20.09 -1.42 10.42
C GLY A 136 18.93 -0.74 9.71
N ASP A 137 17.99 -1.52 9.18
CA ASP A 137 16.82 -1.06 8.43
C ASP A 137 15.51 -1.16 9.26
N GLU A 138 15.66 -1.21 10.59
CA GLU A 138 14.59 -1.27 11.58
C GLU A 138 14.34 0.10 12.23
N TYR A 139 13.07 0.51 12.26
CA TYR A 139 12.59 1.77 12.82
C TYR A 139 11.42 1.48 13.76
N ARG A 140 11.18 2.35 14.76
CA ARG A 140 10.07 2.23 15.70
C ARG A 140 9.39 3.56 15.95
N ALA A 141 8.06 3.58 15.87
CA ALA A 141 7.22 4.66 16.40
C ALA A 141 6.47 4.19 17.65
N THR A 142 6.05 5.15 18.47
CA THR A 142 5.13 4.93 19.60
C THR A 142 3.97 5.89 19.45
N ILE A 143 2.75 5.35 19.35
CA ILE A 143 1.52 6.14 19.20
C ILE A 143 0.85 6.21 20.57
N ALA A 144 0.57 7.43 21.04
CA ALA A 144 -0.06 7.65 22.33
C ALA A 144 -1.51 7.14 22.32
N SER A 145 -1.88 6.32 23.32
CA SER A 145 -3.22 5.72 23.32
C SER A 145 -4.35 6.73 23.58
N ASP A 146 -4.05 7.89 24.19
CA ASP A 146 -5.03 8.96 24.42
C ASP A 146 -5.42 9.76 23.15
N GLU A 147 -4.74 9.51 22.02
CA GLU A 147 -5.12 10.02 20.70
C GLU A 147 -6.05 9.07 19.93
N LEU A 148 -6.33 7.87 20.46
CA LEU A 148 -7.18 6.86 19.86
C LEU A 148 -8.45 6.64 20.70
N GLU A 149 -9.61 6.62 20.04
CA GLU A 149 -10.91 6.40 20.69
C GLU A 149 -11.16 4.91 20.98
N GLU A 150 -11.68 4.61 22.17
CA GLU A 150 -11.96 3.25 22.63
C GLU A 150 -13.08 2.56 21.85
N GLY A 151 -12.91 1.28 21.50
CA GLY A 151 -13.88 0.52 20.72
C GLY A 151 -13.86 0.78 19.21
N GLU A 152 -13.00 1.68 18.74
CA GLU A 152 -12.83 1.97 17.31
C GLU A 152 -11.69 1.17 16.69
N SER A 153 -11.79 0.97 15.37
CA SER A 153 -10.76 0.32 14.55
C SER A 153 -10.06 1.34 13.64
N TYR A 154 -8.78 1.08 13.41
CA TYR A 154 -7.82 1.93 12.71
C TYR A 154 -6.99 1.10 11.73
N HIS A 155 -6.40 1.78 10.75
CA HIS A 155 -5.35 1.24 9.91
C HIS A 155 -4.03 1.96 10.19
N VAL A 156 -2.98 1.16 10.44
CA VAL A 156 -1.60 1.62 10.66
C VAL A 156 -0.83 1.48 9.34
N TYR A 157 -0.18 2.56 8.90
CA TYR A 157 0.70 2.60 7.73
C TYR A 157 2.06 3.17 8.13
N ALA A 158 3.11 2.75 7.43
CA ALA A 158 4.42 3.38 7.49
C ALA A 158 4.82 3.90 6.11
N ALA A 159 5.51 5.04 6.07
CA ALA A 159 6.04 5.64 4.86
C ALA A 159 7.52 5.98 5.00
N ALA A 160 8.31 5.65 3.98
CA ALA A 160 9.69 6.08 3.84
C ALA A 160 9.74 7.43 3.13
N GLN A 161 10.49 8.38 3.68
CA GLN A 161 10.55 9.77 3.22
C GLN A 161 11.92 10.12 2.63
N GLY A 162 11.92 10.95 1.58
CA GLY A 162 13.13 11.54 0.97
C GLY A 162 13.53 12.88 1.59
N ASP A 163 14.70 13.40 1.20
CA ASP A 163 15.16 14.75 1.55
C ASP A 163 14.44 15.87 0.76
N GLU A 164 13.79 15.52 -0.35
CA GLU A 164 13.05 16.47 -1.19
C GLU A 164 11.62 16.70 -0.67
N GLU A 165 11.08 17.90 -0.88
CA GLU A 165 9.74 18.26 -0.40
C GLU A 165 8.74 18.42 -1.55
N VAL A 166 7.66 17.64 -1.54
CA VAL A 166 6.53 17.85 -2.45
C VAL A 166 5.48 18.70 -1.74
N ARG A 167 5.46 20.00 -2.08
CA ARG A 167 4.56 21.02 -1.50
C ARG A 167 4.80 21.32 0.00
N GLY A 168 6.01 21.08 0.50
CA GLY A 168 6.39 21.34 1.89
C GLY A 168 6.04 20.22 2.87
N GLU A 169 5.74 19.03 2.35
CA GLU A 169 5.81 17.75 3.07
C GLU A 169 6.98 16.95 2.45
N PRO A 170 7.74 16.14 3.21
CA PRO A 170 8.76 15.25 2.64
C PRO A 170 8.16 14.30 1.59
N GLU A 171 8.89 14.05 0.51
CA GLU A 171 8.43 13.15 -0.55
C GLU A 171 8.31 11.71 -0.04
N ILE A 172 7.20 11.05 -0.36
CA ILE A 172 7.01 9.63 -0.04
C ILE A 172 7.71 8.79 -1.12
N LEU A 173 8.71 8.02 -0.67
CA LEU A 173 9.53 7.11 -1.49
C LEU A 173 9.15 5.63 -1.30
N GLY A 174 8.21 5.33 -0.41
CA GLY A 174 7.67 3.99 -0.19
C GLY A 174 6.55 4.01 0.83
N LEU A 175 5.58 3.10 0.70
CA LEU A 175 4.42 2.99 1.58
C LEU A 175 4.17 1.52 1.94
N SER A 176 3.90 1.23 3.21
CA SER A 176 3.53 -0.10 3.65
C SER A 176 2.11 -0.47 3.24
N HIS A 177 1.79 -1.76 3.34
CA HIS A 177 0.40 -2.18 3.43
C HIS A 177 -0.18 -1.74 4.80
N GLY A 178 -1.50 -1.55 4.85
CA GLY A 178 -2.19 -1.22 6.10
C GLY A 178 -2.29 -2.43 7.04
N HIS A 179 -1.92 -2.23 8.30
CA HIS A 179 -2.17 -3.17 9.40
C HIS A 179 -3.43 -2.74 10.15
N GLU A 180 -4.32 -3.68 10.50
CA GLU A 180 -5.55 -3.37 11.26
C GLU A 180 -5.26 -3.36 12.76
N LEU A 181 -5.68 -2.29 13.44
CA LEU A 181 -5.56 -2.07 14.89
C LEU A 181 -6.95 -1.77 15.45
N THR A 182 -7.32 -2.40 16.56
CA THR A 182 -8.53 -2.05 17.31
C THR A 182 -8.16 -1.66 18.74
N VAL A 183 -8.75 -0.58 19.25
CA VAL A 183 -8.62 -0.21 20.66
C VAL A 183 -9.75 -0.88 21.43
N ASP A 184 -9.42 -1.64 22.46
CA ASP A 184 -10.43 -2.25 23.35
C ASP A 184 -11.33 -1.16 23.94
N SER A 185 -12.65 -1.40 23.97
CA SER A 185 -13.51 -0.65 24.88
C SER A 185 -13.14 -1.02 26.31
N ASP A 186 -12.93 -0.05 27.21
CA ASP A 186 -12.57 -0.36 28.59
C ASP A 186 -13.74 -1.10 29.26
N GLY A 187 -13.58 -2.42 29.35
CA GLY A 187 -14.60 -3.38 29.70
C GLY A 187 -14.85 -3.36 31.20
N GLY A 188 -15.43 -2.25 31.68
CA GLY A 188 -15.66 -1.97 33.10
C GLY A 188 -16.15 -3.20 33.83
N ASP A 189 -15.28 -3.72 34.70
CA ASP A 189 -15.43 -4.99 35.40
C ASP A 189 -16.86 -5.11 35.91
N SER A 190 -17.62 -6.01 35.28
CA SER A 190 -19.00 -6.28 35.66
C SER A 190 -18.99 -7.12 36.93
N SER A 191 -18.62 -6.45 38.02
CA SER A 191 -18.62 -6.93 39.38
C SER A 191 -20.07 -7.07 39.87
N ASP A 192 -20.79 -8.01 39.25
CA ASP A 192 -22.12 -8.45 39.64
C ASP A 192 -22.03 -9.18 40.99
N GLY A 193 -22.18 -8.40 42.06
CA GLY A 193 -23.03 -8.73 43.20
C GLY A 193 -22.64 -9.90 44.10
N ASP A 194 -22.37 -9.58 45.36
CA ASP A 194 -22.37 -10.53 46.47
C ASP A 194 -23.64 -11.40 46.52
N ASP A 195 -23.48 -12.74 46.54
CA ASP A 195 -24.50 -13.67 47.06
C ASP A 195 -23.89 -14.56 48.17
N ASP A 196 -23.81 -14.01 49.38
CA ASP A 196 -23.42 -14.70 50.62
C ASP A 196 -24.51 -15.70 51.07
N HIS A 197 -24.37 -16.97 50.68
CA HIS A 197 -25.22 -18.06 51.16
C HIS A 197 -24.41 -19.21 51.81
N SER A 198 -24.01 -18.99 53.06
CA SER A 198 -23.48 -20.05 53.93
C SER A 198 -24.51 -21.18 54.22
N SER A 199 -24.09 -22.44 54.08
CA SER A 199 -24.75 -23.61 54.70
C SER A 199 -23.80 -24.82 54.82
N ARG A 200 -24.00 -25.64 55.85
CA ARG A 200 -23.08 -26.71 56.31
C ARG A 200 -23.69 -28.11 56.11
N SER A 201 -22.81 -29.12 56.13
CA SER A 201 -23.09 -30.57 56.30
C SER A 201 -23.59 -31.31 55.05
N GLY A 202 -23.10 -32.51 54.69
CA GLY A 202 -21.96 -33.27 55.23
C GLY A 202 -22.07 -34.78 54.91
N GLY A 203 -20.93 -35.44 54.64
CA GLY A 203 -20.74 -36.91 54.58
C GLY A 203 -21.38 -37.67 53.40
N ASP A 204 -20.60 -38.49 52.69
CA ASP A 204 -20.59 -39.96 52.85
C ASP A 204 -19.48 -40.60 51.99
N ASP A 205 -19.03 -41.81 52.34
CA ASP A 205 -17.96 -42.56 51.68
C ASP A 205 -18.43 -43.33 50.43
N GLY A 206 -17.56 -43.52 49.43
CA GLY A 206 -17.85 -44.30 48.22
C GLY A 206 -16.60 -44.79 47.50
N GLU A 207 -16.38 -46.11 47.47
CA GLU A 207 -15.16 -46.76 46.97
C GLU A 207 -15.23 -47.16 45.47
N ARG A 208 -14.05 -47.21 44.80
CA ARG A 208 -13.72 -48.03 43.60
C ARG A 208 -14.46 -47.70 42.28
N ASP A 209 -14.05 -48.13 41.08
CA ASP A 209 -13.12 -49.20 40.62
C ASP A 209 -12.20 -48.75 39.47
N ASP A 210 -11.20 -49.58 39.14
CA ASP A 210 -10.35 -49.54 37.93
C ASP A 210 -11.14 -49.51 36.60
N ASP A 211 -10.58 -48.88 35.55
CA ASP A 211 -10.37 -49.60 34.29
C ASP A 211 -9.13 -49.09 33.52
N ARG A 212 -8.53 -49.96 32.69
CA ARG A 212 -7.36 -49.73 31.84
C ARG A 212 -7.66 -50.18 30.41
N THR A 213 -7.30 -49.40 29.41
CA THR A 213 -6.96 -49.86 28.04
C THR A 213 -6.22 -48.69 27.36
N ALA A 214 -4.97 -48.88 26.89
CA ALA A 214 -4.57 -49.48 25.61
C ALA A 214 -4.87 -48.52 24.43
N ASP A 215 -3.85 -48.08 23.67
CA ASP A 215 -3.36 -48.74 22.44
C ASP A 215 -4.47 -48.78 21.35
N SER A 216 -4.27 -48.37 20.09
CA SER A 216 -3.04 -48.04 19.34
C SER A 216 -3.13 -46.58 18.81
N ASP A 217 -2.54 -46.10 17.70
CA ASP A 217 -1.67 -46.68 16.67
C ASP A 217 -0.79 -45.60 15.98
N VAL A 218 0.00 -46.00 14.99
CA VAL A 218 0.79 -45.17 14.06
C VAL A 218 0.13 -45.15 12.68
N ASP A 219 0.23 -44.05 11.93
CA ASP A 219 0.11 -44.10 10.46
C ASP A 219 1.19 -43.22 9.82
N GLU A 220 2.26 -43.87 9.34
CA GLU A 220 3.19 -43.31 8.36
C GLU A 220 2.67 -43.71 6.97
N THR A 221 2.42 -42.74 6.10
CA THR A 221 2.34 -43.01 4.65
C THR A 221 3.30 -42.13 3.87
N ASP A 222 4.27 -42.83 3.29
CA ASP A 222 5.34 -42.42 2.37
C ASP A 222 4.78 -42.27 0.93
N GLU A 223 5.68 -42.26 -0.08
CA GLU A 223 5.45 -42.30 -1.54
C GLU A 223 5.34 -40.91 -2.21
N THR A 224 6.47 -40.34 -2.69
CA THR A 224 7.04 -40.44 -4.06
C THR A 224 6.35 -39.55 -5.11
N ASN A 225 6.94 -39.03 -6.19
CA ASN A 225 8.27 -38.89 -6.79
C ASN A 225 7.99 -38.14 -8.14
N GLU A 226 9.01 -37.94 -8.98
CA GLU A 226 8.99 -37.63 -10.43
C GLU A 226 9.40 -36.19 -10.79
N THR A 227 10.71 -36.01 -10.87
CA THR A 227 11.37 -35.02 -11.73
C THR A 227 10.89 -35.10 -13.18
N ASN A 228 10.75 -33.95 -13.85
CA ASN A 228 10.73 -33.90 -15.32
C ASN A 228 11.65 -32.78 -15.83
N GLU A 229 12.84 -33.16 -16.29
CA GLU A 229 13.70 -32.28 -17.10
C GLU A 229 13.22 -32.32 -18.56
N SER A 230 13.26 -31.18 -19.25
CA SER A 230 13.37 -31.18 -20.71
C SER A 230 14.22 -30.01 -21.16
N SER A 231 15.43 -30.32 -21.61
CA SER A 231 16.23 -29.40 -22.42
C SER A 231 15.65 -29.31 -23.83
N ASP A 232 15.78 -28.15 -24.46
CA ASP A 232 15.88 -28.06 -25.92
C ASP A 232 16.80 -26.88 -26.26
N GLU A 233 18.00 -27.19 -26.76
CA GLU A 233 18.91 -26.21 -27.36
C GLU A 233 18.65 -26.15 -28.86
N VAL A 234 18.52 -24.93 -29.41
CA VAL A 234 18.67 -24.71 -30.86
C VAL A 234 19.53 -23.48 -31.09
N ASP A 235 20.82 -23.73 -31.31
CA ASP A 235 21.74 -22.82 -32.00
C ASP A 235 21.36 -22.75 -33.50
N GLU A 236 21.30 -21.57 -34.09
CA GLU A 236 22.00 -21.30 -35.37
C GLU A 236 22.35 -19.81 -35.48
N SER A 237 23.59 -19.56 -35.91
CA SER A 237 24.18 -18.23 -36.07
C SER A 237 23.87 -17.60 -37.44
N ASN A 238 23.78 -16.26 -37.53
CA ASN A 238 24.15 -15.58 -38.78
C ASN A 238 24.62 -14.14 -38.59
N GLU A 239 25.76 -13.79 -39.19
CA GLU A 239 26.31 -12.43 -39.23
C GLU A 239 25.77 -11.65 -40.44
N THR A 240 25.47 -10.36 -40.29
CA THR A 240 25.72 -9.38 -41.37
C THR A 240 25.98 -7.96 -40.86
N ASP A 241 27.16 -7.47 -41.25
CA ASP A 241 27.59 -6.08 -41.37
C ASP A 241 26.51 -5.12 -41.92
N GLY A 242 26.44 -3.87 -41.43
CA GLY A 242 25.35 -2.96 -41.79
C GLY A 242 25.32 -1.59 -41.11
N VAL A 243 26.38 -0.78 -41.24
CA VAL A 243 26.33 0.63 -40.81
C VAL A 243 25.29 1.42 -41.61
N GLN A 244 24.31 2.02 -40.94
CA GLN A 244 23.51 3.11 -41.51
C GLN A 244 23.04 4.09 -40.43
N GLN A 245 23.71 5.25 -40.36
CA GLN A 245 23.22 6.39 -39.60
C GLN A 245 21.96 6.94 -40.30
N PRO A 246 20.84 7.20 -39.60
CA PRO A 246 19.77 7.99 -40.17
C PRO A 246 20.25 9.45 -40.31
N ASN A 247 20.46 9.86 -41.56
CA ASN A 247 20.70 11.25 -41.93
C ASN A 247 19.40 12.06 -41.74
N LEU A 248 19.15 12.53 -40.51
CA LEU A 248 18.11 13.52 -40.24
C LEU A 248 18.62 14.89 -40.68
N GLU A 249 18.29 15.25 -41.92
CA GLU A 249 18.45 16.62 -42.39
C GLU A 249 17.59 17.56 -41.54
N ALA A 250 18.23 18.52 -40.88
CA ALA A 250 17.56 19.55 -40.11
C ALA A 250 16.75 20.47 -41.04
N ASN A 251 15.47 20.14 -41.25
CA ASN A 251 14.50 21.03 -41.87
C ASN A 251 13.74 21.75 -40.75
N GLY A 252 14.15 22.99 -40.47
CA GLY A 252 13.51 23.80 -39.43
C GLY A 252 12.10 24.22 -39.83
N SER A 253 11.17 24.05 -38.90
CA SER A 253 9.96 24.85 -38.78
C SER A 253 9.91 25.36 -37.35
N ASP A 254 10.00 26.68 -37.18
CA ASP A 254 9.63 27.33 -35.93
C ASP A 254 8.11 27.22 -35.77
N ASP A 255 7.65 26.44 -34.79
CA ASP A 255 6.25 26.47 -34.33
C ASP A 255 6.28 26.50 -32.80
N GLU A 256 6.08 27.69 -32.24
CA GLU A 256 5.90 27.88 -30.79
C GLU A 256 4.54 27.30 -30.38
N ALA A 257 4.58 26.17 -29.68
CA ALA A 257 3.43 25.56 -29.03
C ALA A 257 3.75 25.32 -27.54
N ASP A 258 3.98 26.41 -26.80
CA ASP A 258 3.88 26.45 -25.33
C ASP A 258 2.42 26.23 -24.93
N GLY A 259 1.97 25.00 -25.12
CA GLY A 259 0.67 24.45 -24.74
C GLY A 259 0.88 23.29 -23.78
N ALA A 260 1.63 23.51 -22.71
CA ALA A 260 1.61 22.61 -21.57
C ALA A 260 0.15 22.48 -21.13
N ASP A 261 -0.41 21.28 -21.24
CA ASP A 261 -1.84 21.00 -21.04
C ASP A 261 -2.15 21.03 -19.53
N SER A 262 -2.08 22.26 -19.02
CA SER A 262 -2.06 22.59 -17.61
C SER A 262 -3.36 22.09 -17.00
N ILE A 263 -3.27 21.10 -16.10
CA ILE A 263 -4.44 20.51 -15.45
C ILE A 263 -5.30 21.67 -14.94
N PRO A 264 -6.57 21.83 -15.37
CA PRO A 264 -7.39 22.98 -15.02
C PRO A 264 -7.92 22.82 -13.59
N LEU A 265 -6.99 22.89 -12.64
CA LEU A 265 -7.18 22.75 -11.21
C LEU A 265 -8.05 23.90 -10.70
N ARG A 266 -9.36 23.65 -10.64
CA ARG A 266 -10.36 24.61 -10.14
C ARG A 266 -10.26 24.77 -8.62
N GLY A 267 -9.19 25.41 -8.16
CA GLY A 267 -9.10 26.14 -6.89
C GLY A 267 -9.42 25.41 -5.59
N GLY A 268 -9.50 24.07 -5.57
CA GLY A 268 -9.92 23.35 -4.36
C GLY A 268 -9.83 21.82 -4.38
N GLN A 269 -9.08 21.19 -5.29
CA GLN A 269 -8.91 19.72 -5.33
C GLN A 269 -7.49 19.21 -5.05
N LEU A 270 -6.52 20.07 -4.77
CA LEU A 270 -5.16 19.67 -4.39
C LEU A 270 -5.01 19.45 -2.88
N LEU A 271 -5.71 18.45 -2.35
CA LEU A 271 -5.48 17.89 -1.01
C LEU A 271 -5.09 16.39 -1.05
N ALA A 272 -4.80 15.86 -2.24
CA ALA A 272 -4.59 14.43 -2.47
C ALA A 272 -3.26 13.86 -1.92
N ILE A 273 -2.21 14.67 -1.76
CA ILE A 273 -0.90 14.18 -1.28
C ILE A 273 -0.94 14.00 0.25
N VAL A 274 -1.56 14.92 0.99
CA VAL A 274 -1.84 14.73 2.44
C VAL A 274 -2.76 13.52 2.66
N ALA A 275 -3.67 13.26 1.72
CA ALA A 275 -4.57 12.10 1.73
C ALA A 275 -3.89 10.75 1.41
N LEU A 276 -2.62 10.72 1.00
CA LEU A 276 -1.91 9.45 0.76
C LEU A 276 -1.72 8.65 2.07
N LEU A 277 -1.64 9.35 3.21
CA LEU A 277 -1.60 8.76 4.56
C LEU A 277 -2.94 8.85 5.32
N ALA A 278 -3.94 9.56 4.79
CA ALA A 278 -5.19 9.86 5.51
C ALA A 278 -6.47 9.66 4.66
N GLY A 279 -6.41 8.90 3.56
CA GLY A 279 -7.43 9.03 2.52
C GLY A 279 -7.44 8.02 1.37
N ILE A 280 -7.26 6.73 1.65
CA ILE A 280 -7.70 5.66 0.72
C ILE A 280 -9.25 5.59 0.66
N GLY A 281 -9.96 6.26 1.58
CA GLY A 281 -11.43 6.29 1.69
C GLY A 281 -12.20 7.25 0.76
N LEU A 282 -11.57 7.97 -0.17
CA LEU A 282 -12.24 9.00 -0.99
C LEU A 282 -13.15 8.42 -2.09
N ARG A 283 -14.32 7.90 -1.70
CA ARG A 283 -15.43 7.57 -2.61
C ARG A 283 -15.81 8.80 -3.43
N LEU A 284 -15.36 8.84 -4.68
CA LEU A 284 -15.76 9.85 -5.68
C LEU A 284 -17.29 9.95 -5.74
N HIS A 285 -17.82 11.07 -5.25
CA HIS A 285 -19.25 11.29 -5.17
C HIS A 285 -19.83 11.47 -6.58
N LYS A 286 -20.67 10.53 -6.98
CA LYS A 286 -21.24 10.42 -8.33
C LYS A 286 -21.98 11.68 -8.77
N ILE A 287 -21.33 12.55 -9.55
CA ILE A 287 -21.95 13.70 -10.20
C ILE A 287 -22.82 13.19 -11.35
N HIS A 288 -24.09 12.90 -11.08
CA HIS A 288 -25.08 12.74 -12.14
C HIS A 288 -25.33 14.11 -12.80
N ARG A 289 -25.34 14.14 -14.13
CA ARG A 289 -25.91 15.24 -14.90
C ARG A 289 -26.72 14.72 -16.08
#